data_AF-A0A7V9TXE5-F1
#
_entry.id   AF-A0A7V9TXE5-F1
#
_cell.length_a   1.000
_cell.length_b   1.000
_cell.length_c   1.000
_cell.angle_alpha   90.00
_cell.angle_beta   90.00
_cell.angle_gamma   90.00
#
_symmetry.space_group_name_H-M   'P 1'
#
loop_
_entity.id
_entity.type
_entity.pdbx_description
1 polymer ?
#
loop_
_entity_poly.entity_id
_entity_poly.type
_entity_poly.pdbx_seq_one_letter_code
_entity_poly.pdbx_strand_id
1 'polypeptide(L)' 'AAANAIANIITPAELHPEYIIPSVFDKRVAEAVAKDVEEAAYQTGVARRDRNAHEGI' A
#
# COMPACT_ATOMS: atom_id res chain seq x y z
N ALA A 1 2.93 3.96 6.52
CA ALA A 1 2.88 3.32 5.19
C ALA A 1 1.58 2.53 5.01
N ALA A 2 1.46 1.30 5.51
CA ALA A 2 0.32 0.41 5.25
C ALA A 2 -1.07 1.05 5.51
N ALA A 3 -1.27 1.67 6.67
CA ALA A 3 -2.55 2.31 7.00
C ALA A 3 -2.92 3.42 6.00
N ASN A 4 -1.94 4.24 5.60
CA ASN A 4 -2.15 5.29 4.60
C ASN A 4 -2.43 4.69 3.22
N ALA A 5 -1.74 3.61 2.85
CA ALA A 5 -1.98 2.93 1.58
C ALA A 5 -3.42 2.40 1.49
N ILE A 6 -3.93 1.77 2.56
CA ILE A 6 -5.32 1.29 2.62
C ILE A 6 -6.31 2.45 2.54
N ALA A 7 -6.06 3.53 3.30
CA ALA A 7 -6.94 4.70 3.32
C ALA A 7 -7.03 5.38 1.93
N ASN A 8 -5.90 5.45 1.21
CA ASN A 8 -5.82 6.06 -0.12
C ASN A 8 -6.52 5.25 -1.23
N ILE A 9 -6.96 4.02 -0.97
CA ILE A 9 -7.75 3.23 -1.93
C ILE A 9 -9.16 3.79 -2.09
N ILE A 10 -9.72 4.38 -1.03
CA ILE A 10 -11.05 5.01 -1.08
C ILE A 10 -10.87 6.44 -1.56
N THR A 11 -11.47 6.76 -2.69
CA THR A 11 -11.45 8.13 -3.20
C THR A 11 -12.38 9.03 -2.37
N PRO A 12 -12.16 10.37 -2.35
CA PRO A 12 -13.06 11.29 -1.65
C PRO A 12 -14.52 11.20 -2.10
N ALA A 13 -14.77 10.78 -3.35
CA ALA A 13 -16.13 10.61 -3.89
C ALA A 13 -16.81 9.30 -3.43
N GLU A 14 -16.02 8.28 -3.10
CA GLU A 14 -16.51 6.99 -2.58
C GLU A 14 -16.64 7.01 -1.05
N LEU A 15 -16.00 7.96 -0.37
CA LEU A 15 -16.02 8.03 1.08
C LEU A 15 -17.38 8.50 1.60
N HIS A 16 -18.07 7.61 2.32
CA HIS A 16 -19.30 7.92 3.05
C HIS A 16 -19.41 7.01 4.29
N PRO A 17 -20.35 7.26 5.24
CA PRO A 17 -20.41 6.54 6.51
C PRO A 17 -20.51 5.02 6.40
N GLU A 18 -21.08 4.51 5.31
CA GLU A 18 -21.22 3.08 5.03
C GLU A 18 -20.06 2.52 4.18
N TYR A 19 -19.11 3.35 3.75
CA TYR A 19 -17.94 2.96 2.96
C TYR A 19 -16.68 3.72 3.40
N ILE A 20 -16.13 3.30 4.55
CA ILE A 20 -14.93 3.89 5.18
C ILE A 20 -13.68 3.02 5.07
N ILE A 21 -13.83 1.77 4.62
CA ILE A 21 -12.75 0.81 4.41
C ILE A 21 -13.01 0.02 3.11
N PRO A 22 -11.99 -0.23 2.25
CA PRO A 22 -12.20 -0.99 1.04
C PRO A 22 -12.59 -2.44 1.34
N SER A 23 -13.22 -3.09 0.36
CA SER A 23 -13.55 -4.52 0.44
C SER A 23 -12.30 -5.37 0.69
N VAL A 24 -12.44 -6.42 1.49
CA VAL A 24 -11.38 -7.43 1.72
C VAL A 24 -10.95 -8.16 0.45
N PHE A 25 -11.78 -8.11 -0.61
CA PHE A 25 -11.49 -8.70 -1.92
C PHE A 25 -10.97 -7.68 -2.94
N ASP A 26 -10.79 -6.41 -2.55
CA ASP A 26 -10.23 -5.39 -3.41
C ASP A 26 -8.73 -5.68 -3.64
N LYS A 27 -8.42 -6.22 -4.83
CA LYS A 27 -7.05 -6.61 -5.20
C LYS A 27 -6.06 -5.45 -5.18
N ARG A 28 -6.54 -4.21 -5.32
CA ARG A 28 -5.71 -3.00 -5.30
C ARG A 28 -5.05 -2.80 -3.94
N VAL A 29 -5.67 -3.28 -2.85
CA VAL A 29 -5.17 -3.12 -1.48
C VAL A 29 -3.81 -3.78 -1.31
N ALA A 30 -3.65 -5.02 -1.78
CA ALA A 30 -2.41 -5.77 -1.62
C ALA A 30 -1.24 -5.10 -2.35
N GLU A 31 -1.47 -4.68 -3.60
CA GLU A 31 -0.47 -4.00 -4.43
C GLU A 31 -0.05 -2.64 -3.84
N ALA A 32 -1.03 -1.83 -3.41
CA ALA A 32 -0.76 -0.51 -2.82
C ALA A 32 0.00 -0.62 -1.49
N VAL A 33 -0.41 -1.54 -0.61
CA VAL A 33 0.27 -1.75 0.68
C VAL A 33 1.70 -2.24 0.46
N ALA A 34 1.90 -3.20 -0.45
CA ALA A 34 3.24 -3.73 -0.74
C ALA A 34 4.18 -2.61 -1.21
N LYS A 35 3.75 -1.81 -2.19
CA LYS A 35 4.53 -0.69 -2.73
C LYS A 35 4.90 0.34 -1.66
N ASP A 36 3.91 0.82 -0.89
CA ASP A 36 4.14 1.89 0.08
C ASP A 36 4.97 1.42 1.29
N VAL A 37 4.80 0.17 1.71
CA VAL A 37 5.58 -0.42 2.80
C VAL A 37 7.01 -0.70 2.35
N GLU A 38 7.20 -1.20 1.13
CA GLU A 38 8.52 -1.37 0.52
C GLU A 38 9.28 -0.04 0.51
N GLU A 39 8.67 1.01 -0.06
CA GLU A 39 9.26 2.34 -0.13
C GLU A 39 9.61 2.87 1.27
N ALA A 40 8.69 2.75 2.24
CA ALA A 40 8.97 3.17 3.62
C ALA A 40 10.08 2.35 4.29
N ALA A 41 10.19 1.06 3.99
CA ALA A 41 11.25 0.21 4.54
C ALA A 41 12.63 0.64 4.04
N TYR A 42 12.73 1.03 2.76
CA TYR A 42 13.97 1.60 2.20
C TYR A 42 14.28 2.98 2.78
N GLN A 43 13.30 3.89 2.82
CA GLN A 43 13.47 5.24 3.35
C GLN A 43 13.92 5.26 4.81
N THR A 44 13.46 4.30 5.61
CA THR A 44 13.82 4.19 7.03
C THR A 44 15.06 3.33 7.28
N GLY A 45 15.68 2.77 6.23
CA GLY A 45 16.89 1.97 6.34
C GLY A 45 16.69 0.60 7.00
N VAL A 46 15.44 0.13 7.16
CA VAL A 46 15.14 -1.19 7.76
C VAL A 46 15.08 -2.30 6.70
N ALA A 47 14.98 -1.95 5.42
CA ALA A 47 15.04 -2.91 4.32
C ALA A 47 16.42 -3.58 4.24
N ARG A 48 16.41 -4.92 4.15
CA ARG A 48 17.63 -5.75 4.08
C ARG A 48 17.97 -6.25 2.68
N ARG A 49 17.00 -6.23 1.77
CA ARG A 49 17.17 -6.64 0.37
C ARG A 49 17.49 -5.39 -0.43
N ASP A 50 18.33 -5.52 -1.46
CA ASP A 50 18.55 -4.44 -2.41
C ASP A 50 17.37 -4.32 -3.37
N ARG A 51 16.95 -3.08 -3.66
CA ARG A 51 15.83 -2.78 -4.58
C ARG A 51 16.07 -3.34 -5.99
N ASN A 52 17.33 -3.36 -6.42
CA ASN A 52 17.75 -3.90 -7.72
C ASN A 52 17.49 -5.42 -7.87
N ALA A 53 17.26 -6.15 -6.78
CA ALA A 53 16.95 -7.57 -6.83
C ALA A 53 15.47 -7.86 -7.17
N HIS A 54 14.58 -6.86 -7.11
CA HIS A 54 13.14 -7.01 -7.38
C HIS A 54 12.75 -6.67 -8.83
N GLU A 55 13.54 -5.86 -9.54
CA GLU A 55 13.25 -5.45 -10.93
C GLU A 55 13.58 -6.54 -11.98
N GLY A 56 14.15 -7.67 -11.55
CA GLY A 56 14.62 -8.75 -12.43
C GLY A 56 13.71 -9.98 -12.52
N ILE A 57 12.44 -9.90 -12.12
CA ILE A 57 11.49 -11.03 -12.14
C ILE A 57 10.26 -10.69 -12.99
#